data_AF-A0A3D5K024-F1
#
_entry.id   AF-A0A3D5K024-F1
#
_cell.length_a   1.000
_cell.length_b   1.000
_cell.length_c   1.000
_cell.angle_alpha   90.00
_cell.angle_beta   90.00
_cell.angle_gamma   90.00
#
_symmetry.space_group_name_H-M   'P 1'
#
loop_
_entity.id
_entity.type
_entity.pdbx_description
1 polymer ?
#
loop_
_entity_poly.entity_id
_entity_poly.type
_entity_poly.pdbx_seq_one_letter_code
_entity_poly.pdbx_strand_id
1 'polypeptide(L)'
;MVLALGLHISVSANDKANVEREKPAAKKVGENLYRIGAVTVDAKLRLVAFPAKVNQLVGLIEYAIVTETGKVHESFLSTKVKPSDIHAGLLLLGVKMPAKVYAEILWQVDGKWKRKLIHECVALYPLEAASELDDKVTEHSFDLKSTEWKWTGARSRNGKLTADESG
;
A
#
# COMPACT_ATOMS: atom_id res chain seq x y z
N MET A 1 16.08 -1.26 -7.24
CA MET A 1 15.47 -0.79 -5.96
C MET A 1 14.44 -1.82 -5.51
N VAL A 2 14.48 -2.25 -4.25
CA VAL A 2 13.44 -3.10 -3.64
C VAL A 2 12.70 -2.25 -2.62
N LEU A 3 11.40 -2.07 -2.83
CA LEU A 3 10.53 -1.32 -1.93
C LEU A 3 9.79 -2.31 -1.03
N ALA A 4 9.86 -2.14 0.29
CA ALA A 4 9.06 -2.92 1.24
C ALA A 4 8.01 -2.00 1.87
N LEU A 5 6.72 -2.32 1.73
CA LEU A 5 5.66 -1.57 2.39
C LEU A 5 5.40 -2.17 3.78
N GLY A 6 5.53 -1.38 4.84
CA GLY A 6 5.19 -1.77 6.22
C GLY A 6 3.78 -1.32 6.61
N LEU A 7 3.05 -2.13 7.37
CA LEU A 7 1.71 -1.82 7.87
C LEU A 7 1.66 -1.93 9.40
N HIS A 8 1.45 -0.80 10.11
CA HIS A 8 1.37 -0.73 11.59
C HIS A 8 -0.08 -0.52 12.08
N ILE A 9 -0.45 -1.09 13.23
CA ILE A 9 -1.86 -1.32 13.62
C ILE A 9 -2.16 -0.99 15.10
N SER A 10 -3.27 -0.28 15.34
CA SER A 10 -3.95 -0.18 16.66
C SER A 10 -5.40 -0.67 16.55
N VAL A 11 -5.92 -1.34 17.59
CA VAL A 11 -7.04 -2.30 17.46
C VAL A 11 -8.33 -1.90 18.21
N SER A 12 -9.47 -2.18 17.57
CA SER A 12 -10.78 -2.49 18.21
C SER A 12 -11.49 -3.60 17.38
N ALA A 13 -12.67 -4.06 17.80
CA ALA A 13 -13.42 -5.20 17.21
C ALA A 13 -14.77 -4.76 16.56
N ASN A 14 -15.56 -5.52 15.77
CA ASN A 14 -15.73 -6.98 15.53
C ASN A 14 -16.58 -7.22 14.23
N ASP A 15 -16.66 -8.34 13.46
CA ASP A 15 -15.93 -9.62 13.42
C ASP A 15 -15.80 -10.23 11.98
N LYS A 16 -16.75 -11.05 11.46
CA LYS A 16 -16.55 -12.00 10.32
C LYS A 16 -17.78 -12.39 9.47
N ALA A 17 -17.52 -12.77 8.21
CA ALA A 17 -18.33 -13.65 7.34
C ALA A 17 -17.39 -14.49 6.42
N ASN A 18 -17.88 -15.56 5.77
CA ASN A 18 -17.04 -16.56 5.07
C ASN A 18 -17.43 -16.80 3.60
N VAL A 19 -16.44 -16.96 2.71
CA VAL A 19 -16.58 -17.45 1.32
C VAL A 19 -15.38 -18.32 0.99
N GLU A 20 -15.60 -19.51 0.44
CA GLU A 20 -14.51 -20.42 0.09
C GLU A 20 -13.78 -19.96 -1.19
N ARG A 21 -12.46 -19.80 -1.06
CA ARG A 21 -11.48 -19.46 -2.10
C ARG A 21 -10.24 -20.30 -1.82
N GLU A 22 -9.34 -20.50 -2.78
CA GLU A 22 -8.04 -21.11 -2.51
C GLU A 22 -7.37 -20.37 -1.34
N LYS A 23 -7.26 -21.04 -0.19
CA LYS A 23 -6.86 -20.36 1.05
C LYS A 23 -5.37 -20.01 0.97
N PRO A 24 -4.98 -18.73 1.05
CA PRO A 24 -3.58 -18.33 1.05
C PRO A 24 -2.82 -19.02 2.20
N ALA A 25 -2.05 -20.05 1.86
CA ALA A 25 -1.45 -20.97 2.81
C ALA A 25 -0.26 -20.32 3.55
N ALA A 26 -0.52 -19.82 4.75
CA ALA A 26 0.50 -19.23 5.61
C ALA A 26 1.54 -20.27 6.06
N LYS A 27 2.79 -20.07 5.67
CA LYS A 27 3.93 -20.91 6.08
C LYS A 27 4.69 -20.21 7.20
N LYS A 28 4.92 -20.86 8.34
CA LYS A 28 5.82 -20.35 9.38
C LYS A 28 7.27 -20.50 8.89
N VAL A 29 8.07 -19.44 8.97
CA VAL A 29 9.47 -19.39 8.49
C VAL A 29 10.47 -18.90 9.55
N GLY A 30 9.99 -18.61 10.75
CA GLY A 30 10.78 -18.26 11.93
C GLY A 30 9.88 -18.21 13.15
N GLU A 31 10.43 -17.95 14.33
CA GLU A 31 9.69 -17.94 15.61
C GLU A 31 8.41 -17.08 15.56
N ASN A 32 8.53 -15.86 15.04
CA ASN A 32 7.47 -14.87 14.89
C ASN A 32 7.18 -14.49 13.43
N LEU A 33 7.79 -15.19 12.46
CA LEU A 33 7.76 -14.84 11.04
C LEU A 33 6.96 -15.86 10.21
N TYR A 34 6.08 -15.35 9.36
CA TYR A 34 5.24 -16.14 8.45
C TYR A 34 5.32 -15.60 7.00
N ARG A 35 5.03 -16.46 6.03
CA ARG A 35 5.00 -16.15 4.59
C ARG A 35 3.68 -16.53 3.97
N ILE A 36 3.13 -15.62 3.16
CA ILE A 36 1.91 -15.81 2.37
C ILE A 36 2.22 -15.30 0.95
N GLY A 37 2.52 -16.20 0.02
CA GLY A 37 3.09 -15.80 -1.27
C GLY A 37 4.38 -14.99 -1.07
N ALA A 38 4.42 -13.77 -1.61
CA ALA A 38 5.53 -12.83 -1.39
C ALA A 38 5.38 -11.96 -0.12
N VAL A 39 4.24 -12.02 0.58
CA VAL A 39 4.00 -11.29 1.83
C VAL A 39 4.76 -11.94 2.98
N THR A 40 5.36 -11.09 3.81
CA THR A 40 5.93 -11.40 5.14
C THR A 40 4.95 -10.93 6.20
N VAL A 41 4.76 -11.71 7.25
CA VAL A 41 4.07 -11.27 8.47
C VAL A 41 5.03 -11.43 9.63
N ASP A 42 5.28 -10.35 10.36
CA ASP A 42 6.01 -10.35 11.62
C ASP A 42 5.02 -10.13 12.76
N ALA A 43 4.78 -11.19 13.54
CA ALA A 43 3.86 -11.19 14.66
C ALA A 43 4.39 -10.37 15.86
N LYS A 44 5.71 -10.23 16.01
CA LYS A 44 6.37 -9.49 17.08
C LYS A 44 6.36 -7.98 16.80
N LEU A 45 6.60 -7.59 15.54
CA LEU A 45 6.52 -6.20 15.08
C LEU A 45 5.09 -5.78 14.69
N ARG A 46 4.09 -6.69 14.81
CA ARG A 46 2.68 -6.46 14.44
C ARG A 46 2.52 -5.94 12.99
N LEU A 47 3.34 -6.44 12.07
CA LEU A 47 3.57 -5.83 10.76
C LEU A 47 3.42 -6.80 9.59
N VAL A 48 2.80 -6.32 8.51
CA VAL A 48 2.75 -6.98 7.20
C VAL A 48 3.73 -6.27 6.26
N ALA A 49 4.65 -7.01 5.64
CA ALA A 49 5.69 -6.50 4.74
C ALA A 49 5.70 -7.22 3.39
N PHE A 50 5.58 -6.48 2.29
CA PHE A 50 5.55 -7.05 0.95
C PHE A 50 6.26 -6.16 -0.09
N PRO A 51 6.79 -6.74 -1.20
CA PRO A 51 7.52 -5.98 -2.20
C PRO A 51 6.61 -5.14 -3.09
N ALA A 52 7.04 -3.91 -3.40
CA ALA A 52 6.46 -3.04 -4.41
C ALA A 52 7.56 -2.39 -5.27
N LYS A 53 7.17 -1.66 -6.31
CA LYS A 53 8.02 -0.75 -7.07
C LYS A 53 7.37 0.64 -7.12
N VAL A 54 8.19 1.68 -7.11
CA VAL A 54 7.74 3.01 -7.54
C VAL A 54 7.34 2.92 -9.01
N ASN A 55 6.21 3.53 -9.33
CA ASN A 55 5.57 3.43 -10.63
C ASN A 55 5.52 4.78 -11.34
N GLN A 56 5.11 5.82 -10.61
CA GLN A 56 5.02 7.20 -11.08
C GLN A 56 5.66 8.13 -10.03
N LEU A 57 6.34 9.18 -10.50
CA LEU A 57 6.95 10.22 -9.65
C LEU A 57 6.32 11.61 -9.88
N VAL A 58 5.80 11.86 -11.08
CA VAL A 58 5.16 13.11 -11.54
C VAL A 58 3.89 12.74 -12.31
N GLY A 59 2.85 13.58 -12.23
CA GLY A 59 1.53 13.32 -12.81
C GLY A 59 0.50 12.83 -11.76
N LEU A 60 -0.79 12.93 -12.10
CA LEU A 60 -1.92 12.68 -11.18
C LEU A 60 -1.92 11.27 -10.57
N ILE A 61 -2.18 11.18 -9.27
CA ILE A 61 -2.23 9.92 -8.51
C ILE A 61 -3.61 9.76 -7.86
N GLU A 62 -4.40 8.80 -8.35
CA GLU A 62 -5.60 8.29 -7.65
C GLU A 62 -5.22 7.21 -6.61
N TYR A 63 -4.24 6.34 -6.93
CA TYR A 63 -3.96 5.13 -6.15
C TYR A 63 -2.59 5.18 -5.48
N ALA A 64 -2.56 5.07 -4.15
CA ALA A 64 -1.33 4.87 -3.40
C ALA A 64 -0.59 3.56 -3.82
N ILE A 65 -1.34 2.48 -4.11
CA ILE A 65 -0.78 1.23 -4.66
C ILE A 65 -1.81 0.43 -5.48
N VAL A 66 -1.37 -0.19 -6.57
CA VAL A 66 -2.17 -1.13 -7.40
C VAL A 66 -1.43 -2.45 -7.67
N THR A 67 -2.14 -3.46 -8.16
CA THR A 67 -1.47 -4.60 -8.83
C THR A 67 -0.97 -4.17 -10.21
N GLU A 68 0.02 -4.88 -10.79
CA GLU A 68 0.47 -4.67 -12.18
C GLU A 68 -0.63 -4.86 -13.26
N THR A 69 -1.87 -5.23 -12.87
CA THR A 69 -3.07 -5.36 -13.72
C THR A 69 -4.22 -4.40 -13.36
N GLY A 70 -3.94 -3.41 -12.51
CA GLY A 70 -4.85 -2.33 -12.10
C GLY A 70 -4.74 -1.07 -12.97
N LYS A 71 -5.24 0.07 -12.46
CA LYS A 71 -5.01 1.40 -13.07
C LYS A 71 -3.56 1.85 -12.83
N VAL A 72 -2.62 1.32 -13.62
CA VAL A 72 -1.18 1.60 -13.41
C VAL A 72 -0.83 3.06 -13.69
N HIS A 73 -1.49 3.72 -14.64
CA HIS A 73 -1.20 5.09 -15.08
C HIS A 73 -1.56 6.20 -14.08
N GLU A 74 -2.27 5.88 -13.00
CA GLU A 74 -2.73 6.83 -11.98
C GLU A 74 -2.28 6.37 -10.59
N SER A 75 -1.16 5.62 -10.53
CA SER A 75 -0.70 4.94 -9.32
C SER A 75 0.75 5.27 -8.95
N PHE A 76 0.97 5.57 -7.66
CA PHE A 76 2.30 5.86 -7.13
C PHE A 76 3.16 4.60 -7.04
N LEU A 77 2.60 3.52 -6.48
CA LEU A 77 3.25 2.22 -6.38
C LEU A 77 2.50 1.14 -7.17
N SER A 78 3.24 0.16 -7.67
CA SER A 78 2.65 -1.08 -8.20
C SER A 78 3.31 -2.34 -7.63
N THR A 79 2.57 -3.45 -7.58
CA THR A 79 3.06 -4.73 -7.02
C THR A 79 2.54 -5.96 -7.77
N LYS A 80 3.29 -7.06 -7.68
CA LYS A 80 2.89 -8.42 -8.10
C LYS A 80 2.14 -9.19 -7.01
N VAL A 81 2.06 -8.64 -5.80
CA VAL A 81 1.42 -9.26 -4.63
C VAL A 81 -0.10 -9.22 -4.79
N LYS A 82 -0.79 -10.34 -4.55
CA LYS A 82 -2.25 -10.39 -4.60
C LYS A 82 -2.84 -9.66 -3.38
N PRO A 83 -3.91 -8.85 -3.51
CA PRO A 83 -4.59 -8.24 -2.37
C PRO A 83 -5.11 -9.26 -1.34
N SER A 84 -5.44 -10.47 -1.77
CA SER A 84 -5.78 -11.61 -0.90
C SER A 84 -4.69 -11.95 0.12
N ASP A 85 -3.44 -11.84 -0.30
CA ASP A 85 -2.29 -12.32 0.46
C ASP A 85 -1.93 -11.29 1.55
N ILE A 86 -2.06 -9.99 1.21
CA ILE A 86 -1.94 -8.87 2.16
C ILE A 86 -3.07 -8.94 3.19
N HIS A 87 -4.31 -9.14 2.75
CA HIS A 87 -5.46 -9.27 3.64
C HIS A 87 -5.33 -10.49 4.57
N ALA A 88 -4.89 -11.64 4.07
CA ALA A 88 -4.61 -12.81 4.89
C ALA A 88 -3.47 -12.57 5.90
N GLY A 89 -2.46 -11.76 5.55
CA GLY A 89 -1.43 -11.32 6.50
C GLY A 89 -1.99 -10.47 7.64
N LEU A 90 -2.91 -9.54 7.33
CA LEU A 90 -3.60 -8.75 8.35
C LEU A 90 -4.51 -9.62 9.23
N LEU A 91 -5.24 -10.58 8.66
CA LEU A 91 -6.04 -11.55 9.42
C LEU A 91 -5.17 -12.42 10.34
N LEU A 92 -3.95 -12.79 9.92
CA LEU A 92 -2.99 -13.55 10.74
C LEU A 92 -2.47 -12.74 11.93
N LEU A 93 -2.43 -11.40 11.82
CA LEU A 93 -2.22 -10.47 12.94
C LEU A 93 -3.50 -10.22 13.77
N GLY A 94 -4.59 -10.92 13.50
CA GLY A 94 -5.87 -10.75 14.21
C GLY A 94 -6.56 -9.40 13.93
N VAL A 95 -6.27 -8.74 12.81
CA VAL A 95 -6.96 -7.51 12.42
C VAL A 95 -8.42 -7.82 12.11
N LYS A 96 -9.33 -7.23 12.89
CA LYS A 96 -10.76 -7.15 12.58
C LYS A 96 -11.05 -5.78 11.97
N MET A 97 -12.03 -5.68 11.09
CA MET A 97 -12.52 -4.38 10.62
C MET A 97 -13.63 -3.86 11.55
N PRO A 98 -13.74 -2.53 11.77
CA PRO A 98 -12.83 -1.47 11.31
C PRO A 98 -11.56 -1.38 12.17
N ALA A 99 -10.41 -1.14 11.54
CA ALA A 99 -9.13 -0.91 12.23
C ALA A 99 -8.36 0.25 11.59
N LYS A 100 -7.55 0.96 12.38
CA LYS A 100 -6.56 1.91 11.86
C LYS A 100 -5.30 1.15 11.46
N VAL A 101 -4.90 1.28 10.20
CA VAL A 101 -3.70 0.68 9.63
C VAL A 101 -2.91 1.76 8.90
N TYR A 102 -1.65 1.93 9.25
CA TYR A 102 -0.76 2.95 8.68
C TYR A 102 0.20 2.31 7.69
N ALA A 103 0.25 2.84 6.46
CA ALA A 103 1.14 2.34 5.41
C ALA A 103 2.43 3.16 5.33
N GLU A 104 3.57 2.47 5.37
CA GLU A 104 4.91 3.04 5.36
C GLU A 104 5.73 2.48 4.21
N ILE A 105 6.54 3.31 3.57
CA ILE A 105 7.45 2.92 2.50
C ILE A 105 8.86 2.77 3.07
N LEU A 106 9.49 1.61 2.84
CA LEU A 106 10.90 1.36 3.16
C LEU A 106 11.71 1.14 1.87
N TRP A 107 12.84 1.85 1.76
CA TRP A 107 13.80 1.76 0.66
C TRP A 107 15.24 1.89 1.16
N GLN A 108 16.23 1.62 0.32
CA GLN A 108 17.64 1.84 0.65
C GLN A 108 18.21 3.04 -0.12
N VAL A 109 19.03 3.83 0.57
CA VAL A 109 19.90 4.88 0.01
C VAL A 109 21.29 4.64 0.62
N ASP A 110 22.32 4.49 -0.21
CA ASP A 110 23.71 4.21 0.21
C ASP A 110 23.82 3.04 1.22
N GLY A 111 23.07 1.95 0.93
CA GLY A 111 22.93 0.76 1.78
C GLY A 111 22.07 0.95 3.04
N LYS A 112 21.84 2.20 3.48
CA LYS A 112 21.05 2.54 4.68
C LYS A 112 19.57 2.50 4.36
N TRP A 113 18.78 1.84 5.22
CA TRP A 113 17.33 1.85 5.11
C TRP A 113 16.76 3.23 5.49
N LYS A 114 15.82 3.70 4.67
CA LYS A 114 14.95 4.86 4.89
C LYS A 114 13.51 4.36 5.06
N ARG A 115 12.71 5.12 5.80
CA ARG A 115 11.30 4.84 6.11
C ARG A 115 10.54 6.17 6.13
N LYS A 116 9.33 6.19 5.56
CA LYS A 116 8.37 7.30 5.60
C LYS A 116 6.94 6.74 5.60
N LEU A 117 5.97 7.51 6.07
CA LEU A 117 4.55 7.21 5.84
C LEU A 117 4.20 7.49 4.37
N ILE A 118 3.30 6.72 3.76
CA ILE A 118 3.01 6.84 2.32
C ILE A 118 2.45 8.22 1.91
N HIS A 119 1.72 8.88 2.81
CA HIS A 119 1.21 10.24 2.61
C HIS A 119 2.27 11.34 2.77
N GLU A 120 3.49 11.01 3.22
CA GLU A 120 4.67 11.92 3.21
C GLU A 120 5.49 11.77 1.92
N CYS A 121 5.02 10.92 1.00
CA CYS A 121 5.63 10.61 -0.29
C CYS A 121 4.72 10.94 -1.49
N VAL A 122 3.46 11.33 -1.25
CA VAL A 122 2.52 11.83 -2.27
C VAL A 122 2.08 13.22 -1.83
N ALA A 123 2.16 14.20 -2.73
CA ALA A 123 1.83 15.59 -2.45
C ALA A 123 0.63 16.05 -3.27
N LEU A 124 -0.14 17.00 -2.74
CA LEU A 124 -1.00 17.84 -3.57
C LEU A 124 -0.13 18.89 -4.26
N TYR A 125 -0.23 18.96 -5.59
CA TYR A 125 0.45 19.93 -6.44
C TYR A 125 -0.61 20.77 -7.17
N PRO A 126 -0.38 22.06 -7.46
CA PRO A 126 -1.26 22.83 -8.33
C PRO A 126 -1.39 22.14 -9.69
N LEU A 127 -2.62 21.94 -10.16
CA LEU A 127 -2.90 21.22 -11.42
C LEU A 127 -2.29 21.94 -12.63
N GLU A 128 -2.20 23.25 -12.53
CA GLU A 128 -1.60 24.16 -13.51
C GLU A 128 -0.13 23.77 -13.74
N ALA A 129 0.67 23.77 -12.66
CA ALA A 129 2.08 23.40 -12.72
C ALA A 129 2.32 21.90 -13.01
N ALA A 130 1.37 21.02 -12.68
CA ALA A 130 1.44 19.60 -13.06
C ALA A 130 1.26 19.38 -14.58
N SER A 131 0.65 20.33 -15.29
CA SER A 131 0.34 20.19 -16.72
C SER A 131 1.46 20.65 -17.67
N GLU A 132 2.45 21.40 -17.16
CA GLU A 132 3.55 21.98 -17.95
C GLU A 132 4.83 21.12 -17.94
N LEU A 133 4.86 19.99 -17.23
CA LEU A 133 6.05 19.15 -17.02
C LEU A 133 5.79 17.67 -17.37
N ASP A 134 6.10 17.28 -18.62
CA ASP A 134 6.19 15.87 -19.04
C ASP A 134 7.38 15.11 -18.41
N ASP A 135 8.38 15.85 -17.91
CA ASP A 135 9.60 15.29 -17.33
C ASP A 135 9.36 14.68 -15.95
N LYS A 136 9.63 13.38 -15.85
CA LYS A 136 9.32 12.54 -14.67
C LYS A 136 10.26 12.75 -13.47
N VAL A 137 11.03 13.83 -13.48
CA VAL A 137 12.05 14.20 -12.49
C VAL A 137 12.05 15.72 -12.31
N THR A 138 11.45 16.21 -11.24
CA THR A 138 11.55 17.62 -10.84
C THR A 138 12.85 17.86 -10.07
N GLU A 139 13.73 18.74 -10.54
CA GLU A 139 14.98 19.09 -9.81
C GLU A 139 14.71 19.83 -8.48
N HIS A 140 13.51 20.38 -8.30
CA HIS A 140 13.14 21.14 -7.11
C HIS A 140 12.26 20.30 -6.15
N SER A 141 12.76 20.08 -4.93
CA SER A 141 11.94 19.61 -3.82
C SER A 141 11.08 20.76 -3.28
N PHE A 142 9.78 20.54 -3.15
CA PHE A 142 8.81 21.50 -2.61
C PHE A 142 8.24 21.01 -1.27
N ASP A 143 7.75 21.94 -0.44
CA ASP A 143 7.19 21.62 0.87
C ASP A 143 5.84 20.89 0.73
N LEU A 144 5.81 19.61 1.12
CA LEU A 144 4.58 18.81 1.14
C LEU A 144 3.62 19.32 2.21
N LYS A 145 2.56 20.02 1.79
CA LYS A 145 1.38 20.26 2.64
C LYS A 145 0.60 18.94 2.81
N SER A 146 0.88 18.24 3.89
CA SER A 146 0.17 17.00 4.27
C SER A 146 -1.31 17.29 4.58
N THR A 147 -2.21 16.80 3.73
CA THR A 147 -3.66 16.75 3.98
C THR A 147 -4.09 15.37 4.45
N GLU A 148 -5.17 15.28 5.23
CA GLU A 148 -5.67 13.98 5.69
C GLU A 148 -6.29 13.16 4.54
N TRP A 149 -5.68 12.04 4.20
CA TRP A 149 -6.17 11.12 3.16
C TRP A 149 -7.38 10.33 3.67
N LYS A 150 -8.57 10.62 3.12
CA LYS A 150 -9.82 9.94 3.46
C LYS A 150 -10.04 8.70 2.60
N TRP A 151 -9.91 7.51 3.19
CA TRP A 151 -10.24 6.25 2.51
C TRP A 151 -11.76 6.10 2.32
N THR A 152 -12.21 6.12 1.07
CA THR A 152 -13.62 6.00 0.66
C THR A 152 -14.06 4.55 0.47
N GLY A 153 -13.13 3.64 0.15
CA GLY A 153 -13.39 2.22 -0.06
C GLY A 153 -13.03 1.73 -1.46
N ALA A 154 -13.50 0.54 -1.80
CA ALA A 154 -13.43 -0.01 -3.15
C ALA A 154 -14.79 -0.62 -3.51
N ARG A 155 -15.29 -0.30 -4.71
CA ARG A 155 -16.55 -0.86 -5.24
C ARG A 155 -16.25 -2.07 -6.13
N SER A 156 -17.22 -2.95 -6.29
CA SER A 156 -17.16 -4.03 -7.29
C SER A 156 -17.93 -3.61 -8.53
N ARG A 157 -17.27 -3.55 -9.69
CA ARG A 157 -17.88 -3.31 -10.99
C ARG A 157 -17.56 -4.49 -11.89
N ASN A 158 -18.60 -5.20 -12.35
CA ASN A 158 -18.49 -6.43 -13.16
C ASN A 158 -17.57 -7.50 -12.53
N GLY A 159 -17.57 -7.61 -11.19
CA GLY A 159 -16.73 -8.56 -10.46
C GLY A 159 -15.26 -8.14 -10.25
N LYS A 160 -14.81 -7.04 -10.86
CA LYS A 160 -13.49 -6.44 -10.62
C LYS A 160 -13.61 -5.32 -9.58
N LEU A 161 -12.65 -5.24 -8.66
CA LEU A 161 -12.58 -4.13 -7.70
C LEU A 161 -12.02 -2.87 -8.37
N THR A 162 -12.64 -1.72 -8.08
CA THR A 162 -12.22 -0.37 -8.48
C THR A 162 -12.24 0.55 -7.27
N ALA A 163 -11.44 1.61 -7.24
CA ALA A 163 -11.63 2.68 -6.24
C ALA A 163 -12.89 3.49 -6.55
N ASP A 164 -13.21 4.41 -5.63
CA ASP A 164 -14.28 5.39 -5.76
C ASP A 164 -13.68 6.75 -6.11
N GLU A 165 -14.25 7.44 -7.10
CA GLU A 165 -13.73 8.70 -7.65
C GLU A 165 -14.10 9.92 -6.78
N SER A 166 -15.04 9.76 -5.84
CA SER A 166 -15.53 10.83 -4.96
C SER A 166 -14.60 11.11 -3.78
N GLY A 167 -13.48 11.79 -4.05
CA GLY A 167 -12.61 12.44 -3.05
C GLY A 167 -13.09 13.85 -2.72
#